data_AF-A0AAU3NXQ3-F1
#
_entry.id   AF-A0AAU3NXQ3-F1
#
_cell.length_a   1.000
_cell.length_b   1.000
_cell.length_c   1.000
_cell.angle_alpha   90.00
_cell.angle_beta   90.00
_cell.angle_gamma   90.00
#
_symmetry.space_group_name_H-M   'P 1'
#
loop_
_entity.id
_entity.type
_entity.pdbx_description
1 polymer ?
#
loop_
_entity_poly.entity_id
_entity_poly.type
_entity_poly.pdbx_seq_one_letter_code
_entity_poly.pdbx_strand_id
1 'polypeptide(L)'
;MGAKLRERWSDQAAWVRWTLAVYLIGFLVGTRTHVLDVARDGIHAYAMFPQTTLQVFFVSLVILDPLVIVLLGLVRREGIWSAGTVMVLDVCGNWWGNWHWLRDDPSQLLRLLPLTLFGVFVVVSVLPLYSAVARTSDRSETGLPSA
;
A
#
# COMPACT_ATOMS: atom_id res chain seq x y z
N MET A 1 -2.96 -3.33 -24.64
CA MET A 1 -2.98 -2.98 -23.20
C MET A 1 -1.93 -1.93 -22.84
N GLY A 2 -0.64 -2.13 -23.18
CA GLY A 2 0.46 -1.26 -22.74
C GLY A 2 0.39 0.21 -23.17
N ALA A 3 -0.03 0.51 -24.41
CA ALA A 3 -0.13 1.90 -24.90
C ALA A 3 -1.15 2.73 -24.12
N LYS A 4 -2.38 2.21 -23.95
CA LYS A 4 -3.44 2.85 -23.13
C LYS A 4 -3.01 3.06 -21.68
N LEU A 5 -2.22 2.14 -21.12
CA LEU A 5 -1.72 2.29 -19.76
C LEU A 5 -0.68 3.40 -19.66
N ARG A 6 0.27 3.46 -20.61
CA ARG A 6 1.27 4.52 -20.67
C ARG A 6 0.62 5.90 -20.78
N GLU A 7 -0.42 6.01 -21.59
CA GLU A 7 -1.23 7.22 -21.75
C GLU A 7 -1.88 7.64 -20.42
N ARG A 8 -2.57 6.72 -19.74
CA ARG A 8 -3.17 6.99 -18.41
C ARG A 8 -2.16 7.46 -17.37
N TRP A 9 -0.92 6.97 -17.44
CA TRP A 9 0.18 7.43 -16.60
C TRP A 9 0.72 8.79 -17.03
N SER A 10 0.84 9.07 -18.33
CA SER A 10 1.31 10.37 -18.84
C SER A 10 0.33 11.50 -18.61
N ASP A 11 -0.97 11.21 -18.57
CA ASP A 11 -2.03 12.18 -18.33
C ASP A 11 -2.06 12.69 -16.88
N GLN A 12 -1.44 11.95 -15.95
CA GLN A 12 -1.33 12.38 -14.56
C GLN A 12 -0.26 13.47 -14.41
N ALA A 13 -0.53 14.41 -13.50
CA ALA A 13 0.47 15.38 -13.05
C ALA A 13 1.72 14.67 -12.50
N ALA A 14 2.90 15.28 -12.67
CA ALA A 14 4.17 14.68 -12.26
C ALA A 14 4.19 14.23 -10.79
N TRP A 15 3.61 15.02 -9.89
CA TRP A 15 3.54 14.68 -8.46
C TRP A 15 2.69 13.41 -8.22
N VAL A 16 1.56 13.24 -8.93
CA VAL A 16 0.71 12.04 -8.84
C VAL A 16 1.50 10.81 -9.25
N ARG A 17 2.25 10.91 -10.36
CA ARG A 17 3.07 9.80 -10.86
C ARG A 17 4.14 9.40 -9.84
N TRP A 18 4.81 10.37 -9.24
CA TRP A 18 5.82 10.12 -8.21
C TRP A 18 5.20 9.52 -6.95
N THR A 19 4.07 10.04 -6.46
CA THR A 19 3.36 9.45 -5.32
C THR A 19 2.95 8.00 -5.59
N LEU A 20 2.38 7.71 -6.76
CA LEU A 20 2.04 6.34 -7.16
C LEU A 20 3.28 5.44 -7.25
N ALA A 21 4.40 5.94 -7.78
CA ALA A 21 5.64 5.18 -7.84
C ALA A 21 6.17 4.86 -6.43
N VAL A 22 6.12 5.81 -5.50
CA VAL A 22 6.50 5.59 -4.10
C VAL A 22 5.59 4.56 -3.45
N TYR A 23 4.27 4.61 -3.68
CA TYR A 23 3.35 3.57 -3.20
C TYR A 23 3.73 2.20 -3.76
N LEU A 24 3.92 2.09 -5.08
CA LEU A 24 4.28 0.83 -5.74
C LEU A 24 5.56 0.21 -5.15
N ILE A 25 6.59 1.03 -4.92
CA ILE A 25 7.85 0.57 -4.34
C ILE A 25 7.63 0.11 -2.89
N GLY A 26 6.95 0.90 -2.07
CA GLY A 26 6.70 0.56 -0.67
C GLY A 26 5.89 -0.73 -0.51
N PHE A 27 4.81 -0.88 -1.27
CA PHE A 27 4.02 -2.13 -1.28
C PHE A 27 4.79 -3.32 -1.83
N LEU A 28 5.71 -3.12 -2.79
CA LEU A 28 6.56 -4.20 -3.30
C LEU A 28 7.56 -4.67 -2.24
N VAL A 29 8.12 -3.74 -1.46
CA VAL A 29 8.99 -4.07 -0.32
C VAL A 29 8.20 -4.81 0.77
N GLY A 30 6.98 -4.36 1.09
CA GLY A 30 6.04 -5.05 2.00
C GLY A 30 5.72 -6.47 1.53
N THR A 31 5.25 -6.61 0.28
CA THR A 31 4.97 -7.91 -0.37
C THR A 31 6.15 -8.86 -0.23
N ARG A 32 7.36 -8.40 -0.59
CA ARG A 32 8.57 -9.22 -0.49
C ARG A 32 8.80 -9.72 0.93
N THR A 33 8.56 -8.87 1.91
CA THR A 33 8.75 -9.19 3.33
C THR A 33 7.74 -10.27 3.76
N HIS A 34 6.44 -10.04 3.52
CA HIS A 34 5.40 -11.01 3.88
C HIS A 34 5.54 -12.35 3.15
N VAL A 35 5.92 -12.34 1.87
CA VAL A 35 6.22 -13.56 1.11
C VAL A 35 7.39 -14.31 1.70
N LEU A 36 8.49 -13.62 2.06
CA LEU A 36 9.66 -14.26 2.66
C LEU A 36 9.35 -14.86 4.03
N ASP A 37 8.54 -14.17 4.84
CA ASP A 37 8.13 -14.67 6.16
C ASP A 37 7.27 -15.93 6.02
N VAL A 38 6.25 -15.90 5.16
CA VAL A 38 5.40 -17.07 4.88
C VAL A 38 6.19 -18.20 4.19
N ALA A 39 7.15 -17.90 3.33
CA ALA A 39 7.98 -18.92 2.69
C ALA A 39 8.91 -19.64 3.66
N ARG A 40 9.34 -18.97 4.76
CA ARG A 40 10.20 -19.55 5.79
C ARG A 40 9.42 -20.37 6.81
N ASP A 41 8.32 -19.81 7.31
CA ASP A 41 7.63 -20.32 8.50
C ASP A 41 6.17 -20.76 8.21
N GLY A 42 5.75 -20.71 6.94
CA GLY A 42 4.42 -21.11 6.50
C GLY A 42 3.32 -20.27 7.12
N ILE A 43 2.21 -20.93 7.47
CA ILE A 43 1.08 -20.29 8.17
C ILE A 43 1.42 -19.83 9.60
N HIS A 44 2.56 -20.26 10.13
CA HIS A 44 3.03 -19.92 11.48
C HIS A 44 3.96 -18.70 11.50
N ALA A 45 4.22 -18.06 10.36
CA ALA A 45 5.08 -16.88 10.25
C ALA A 45 4.72 -15.76 11.25
N TYR A 46 3.44 -15.66 11.61
CA TYR A 46 2.94 -14.66 12.55
C TYR A 46 2.41 -15.26 13.86
N ALA A 47 2.79 -16.50 14.20
CA ALA A 47 2.30 -17.17 15.41
C ALA A 47 2.66 -16.44 16.73
N MET A 48 3.66 -15.55 16.69
CA MET A 48 4.01 -14.67 17.81
C MET A 48 2.94 -13.63 18.16
N PHE A 49 2.00 -13.35 17.26
CA PHE A 49 0.89 -12.43 17.53
C PHE A 49 -0.21 -13.14 18.32
N PRO A 50 -0.64 -12.62 19.49
CA PRO A 50 -1.58 -13.34 20.35
C PRO A 50 -2.99 -13.43 19.77
N GLN A 51 -3.37 -12.54 18.84
CA GLN A 51 -4.68 -12.53 18.20
C GLN A 51 -4.64 -13.23 16.84
N THR A 52 -5.43 -14.30 16.66
CA THR A 52 -5.55 -15.03 15.39
C THR A 52 -5.97 -14.13 14.23
N THR A 53 -6.77 -13.10 14.48
CA THR A 53 -7.20 -12.13 13.45
C THR A 53 -6.03 -11.36 12.86
N LEU A 54 -5.03 -10.97 13.67
CA LEU A 54 -3.81 -10.33 13.19
C LEU A 54 -2.97 -11.31 12.36
N GLN A 55 -2.85 -12.56 12.81
CA GLN A 55 -2.13 -13.59 12.05
C GLN A 55 -2.72 -13.78 10.65
N VAL A 56 -4.05 -13.96 10.57
CA VAL A 56 -4.76 -14.10 9.30
C VAL A 56 -4.57 -12.87 8.43
N PHE A 57 -4.65 -11.68 9.01
CA PHE A 57 -4.42 -10.43 8.29
C PHE A 57 -3.00 -10.38 7.71
N PHE A 58 -1.96 -10.62 8.51
CA PHE A 58 -0.57 -10.58 8.04
C PHE A 58 -0.27 -11.63 6.96
N VAL A 59 -0.80 -12.85 7.09
CA VAL A 59 -0.70 -13.86 6.03
C VAL A 59 -1.42 -13.39 4.76
N SER A 60 -2.58 -12.74 4.90
CA SER A 60 -3.34 -12.23 3.76
C SER A 60 -2.64 -11.10 2.99
N LEU A 61 -1.67 -10.40 3.59
CA LEU A 61 -0.89 -9.36 2.91
C LEU A 61 -0.08 -9.90 1.71
N VAL A 62 0.25 -11.19 1.71
CA VAL A 62 0.81 -11.89 0.53
C VAL A 62 -0.08 -11.75 -0.71
N ILE A 63 -1.39 -11.55 -0.52
CA ILE A 63 -2.37 -11.36 -1.59
C ILE A 63 -2.80 -9.90 -1.71
N LEU A 64 -3.04 -9.23 -0.59
CA LEU A 64 -3.54 -7.85 -0.58
C LEU A 64 -2.51 -6.87 -1.17
N ASP A 65 -1.23 -7.01 -0.85
CA ASP A 65 -0.21 -6.09 -1.35
C ASP A 65 -0.03 -6.19 -2.88
N PRO A 66 0.12 -7.39 -3.49
CA PRO A 66 0.12 -7.51 -4.95
C PRO A 66 -1.14 -6.96 -5.62
N LEU A 67 -2.30 -7.15 -5.00
CA LEU A 67 -3.55 -6.60 -5.52
C LEU A 67 -3.51 -5.07 -5.53
N VAL A 68 -3.06 -4.45 -4.44
CA VAL A 68 -2.84 -3.00 -4.36
C VAL A 68 -1.85 -2.54 -5.45
N ILE A 69 -0.71 -3.22 -5.59
CA ILE A 69 0.30 -2.92 -6.63
C ILE A 69 -0.31 -2.96 -8.03
N VAL A 70 -1.09 -3.99 -8.34
CA VAL A 70 -1.74 -4.12 -9.65
C VAL A 70 -2.74 -2.99 -9.87
N LEU A 71 -3.60 -2.68 -8.90
CA LEU A 71 -4.59 -1.61 -9.03
C LEU A 71 -3.94 -0.23 -9.19
N LEU A 72 -2.91 0.07 -8.41
CA LEU A 72 -2.13 1.30 -8.51
C LEU A 72 -1.35 1.39 -9.83
N GLY A 73 -0.76 0.27 -10.26
CA GLY A 73 -0.08 0.14 -11.55
C GLY A 73 -1.04 0.41 -12.71
N LEU A 74 -2.30 0.04 -12.55
CA LEU A 74 -3.41 0.36 -13.46
C LEU A 74 -4.04 1.74 -13.20
N VAL A 75 -3.46 2.59 -12.34
CA VAL A 75 -3.96 3.95 -12.00
C VAL A 75 -5.44 3.93 -11.62
N ARG A 76 -5.87 2.92 -10.87
CA ARG A 76 -7.26 2.73 -10.44
C ARG A 76 -7.52 3.40 -9.10
N ARG A 77 -8.71 4.01 -8.98
CA ARG A 77 -9.15 4.71 -7.77
C ARG A 77 -9.28 3.74 -6.59
N GLU A 78 -9.74 2.53 -6.88
CA GLU A 78 -9.89 1.43 -5.92
C GLU A 78 -8.52 1.09 -5.31
N GLY A 79 -7.45 1.09 -6.11
CA GLY A 79 -6.09 0.84 -5.63
C GLY A 79 -5.60 1.86 -4.61
N ILE A 80 -6.01 3.13 -4.75
CA ILE A 80 -5.62 4.20 -3.82
C ILE A 80 -6.32 4.02 -2.47
N TRP A 81 -7.62 3.70 -2.49
CA TRP A 81 -8.36 3.39 -1.26
C TRP A 81 -7.83 2.14 -0.58
N SER A 82 -7.64 1.06 -1.34
CA SER A 82 -7.07 -0.19 -0.81
C SER A 82 -5.68 0.05 -0.22
N ALA A 83 -4.83 0.84 -0.86
CA ALA A 83 -3.52 1.20 -0.32
C ALA A 83 -3.64 1.89 1.05
N GLY A 84 -4.55 2.87 1.18
CA GLY A 84 -4.80 3.53 2.46
C GLY A 84 -5.27 2.57 3.54
N THR A 85 -6.26 1.73 3.23
CA THR A 85 -6.83 0.76 4.19
C THR A 85 -5.80 -0.27 4.64
N VAL A 86 -5.10 -0.90 3.69
CA VAL A 86 -4.08 -1.92 3.99
C VAL A 86 -2.97 -1.31 4.83
N MET A 87 -2.48 -0.12 4.46
CA MET A 87 -1.40 0.54 5.19
C MET A 87 -1.77 0.91 6.62
N VAL A 88 -2.99 1.42 6.86
CA VAL A 88 -3.45 1.71 8.22
C VAL A 88 -3.49 0.45 9.07
N LEU A 89 -4.07 -0.63 8.53
CA LEU A 89 -4.16 -1.90 9.25
C LEU A 89 -2.78 -2.51 9.52
N ASP A 90 -1.87 -2.44 8.56
CA ASP A 90 -0.50 -2.96 8.69
C ASP A 90 0.32 -2.20 9.74
N VAL A 91 0.30 -0.87 9.69
CA VAL A 91 0.96 -0.04 10.72
C VAL A 91 0.36 -0.30 12.10
N CYS A 92 -0.97 -0.30 12.22
CA CYS A 92 -1.62 -0.57 13.51
C CYS A 92 -1.31 -1.98 14.03
N GLY A 93 -1.35 -2.99 13.17
CA GLY A 93 -1.02 -4.37 13.52
C GLY A 93 0.42 -4.51 14.01
N ASN A 94 1.37 -3.88 13.31
CA ASN A 94 2.79 -3.90 13.69
C ASN A 94 3.03 -3.18 15.03
N TRP A 95 2.46 -1.99 15.22
CA TRP A 95 2.59 -1.27 16.48
C TRP A 95 1.95 -2.02 17.65
N TRP A 96 0.76 -2.59 17.46
CA TRP A 96 0.06 -3.34 18.50
C TRP A 96 0.80 -4.62 18.89
N GLY A 97 1.19 -5.43 17.90
CA GLY A 97 1.88 -6.70 18.15
C GLY A 97 3.26 -6.52 18.77
N ASN A 98 3.99 -5.47 18.37
CA ASN A 98 5.32 -5.19 18.91
C ASN A 98 5.31 -4.28 20.15
N TRP A 99 4.14 -3.88 20.67
CA TRP A 99 4.04 -2.92 21.78
C TRP A 99 4.84 -3.32 23.02
N HIS A 100 4.85 -4.62 23.34
CA HIS A 100 5.62 -5.15 24.47
C HIS A 100 7.14 -5.06 24.24
N TRP A 101 7.62 -5.47 23.06
CA TRP A 101 9.04 -5.35 22.67
C TRP A 101 9.51 -3.90 22.65
N LEU A 102 8.65 -2.96 22.21
CA LEU A 102 8.97 -1.53 22.16
C LEU A 102 9.21 -0.93 23.55
N ARG A 103 8.53 -1.46 24.58
CA ARG A 103 8.70 -1.04 25.97
C ARG A 103 10.01 -1.55 26.55
N ASP A 104 10.41 -2.75 26.17
CA ASP A 104 11.59 -3.42 26.71
C ASP A 104 12.89 -2.99 25.99
N ASP A 105 12.81 -2.67 24.70
CA ASP A 105 13.93 -2.22 23.86
C ASP A 105 13.52 -1.10 22.88
N PRO A 106 13.81 0.17 23.20
CA PRO A 106 13.48 1.31 22.34
C PRO A 106 14.16 1.28 20.97
N SER A 107 15.24 0.52 20.79
CA SER A 107 15.92 0.42 19.49
C SER A 107 15.06 -0.24 18.41
N GLN A 108 14.04 -1.01 18.81
CA GLN A 108 13.04 -1.59 17.90
C GLN A 108 12.25 -0.51 17.14
N LEU A 109 12.18 0.72 17.66
CA LEU A 109 11.60 1.87 16.93
C LEU A 109 12.30 2.12 15.60
N LEU A 110 13.62 1.89 15.51
CA LEU A 110 14.36 2.07 14.26
C LEU A 110 13.93 1.07 13.18
N ARG A 111 13.45 -0.10 13.58
CA ARG A 111 12.91 -1.11 12.66
C ARG A 111 11.50 -0.75 12.19
N LEU A 112 10.67 -0.15 13.06
CA LEU A 112 9.32 0.30 12.72
C LEU A 112 9.30 1.67 12.02
N LEU A 113 10.40 2.43 12.08
CA LEU A 113 10.47 3.78 11.54
C LEU A 113 10.18 3.84 10.03
N PRO A 114 10.80 3.01 9.16
CA PRO A 114 10.52 3.05 7.72
C PRO A 114 9.06 2.74 7.41
N LEU A 115 8.49 1.72 8.06
CA LEU A 115 7.08 1.35 7.94
C LEU A 115 6.17 2.51 8.38
N THR A 116 6.46 3.12 9.52
CA THR A 116 5.65 4.21 10.09
C THR A 116 5.71 5.46 9.21
N LEU A 117 6.90 5.84 8.72
CA LEU A 117 7.06 6.98 7.83
C LEU A 117 6.34 6.77 6.50
N PHE A 118 6.46 5.57 5.92
CA PHE A 118 5.72 5.23 4.71
C PHE A 118 4.21 5.24 4.96
N GLY A 119 3.76 4.71 6.09
CA GLY A 119 2.36 4.72 6.47
C GLY A 119 1.77 6.12 6.64
N VAL A 120 2.49 7.01 7.33
CA VAL A 120 2.12 8.42 7.45
C VAL A 120 2.05 9.08 6.08
N PHE A 121 3.04 8.84 5.21
CA PHE A 121 3.05 9.36 3.85
C PHE A 121 1.80 8.91 3.06
N VAL A 122 1.45 7.63 3.14
CA VAL A 122 0.25 7.08 2.46
C VAL A 122 -1.02 7.72 3.01
N VAL A 123 -1.19 7.77 4.34
CA VAL A 123 -2.41 8.32 4.96
C VAL A 123 -2.59 9.80 4.63
N VAL A 124 -1.52 10.59 4.66
CA VAL A 124 -1.59 12.02 4.33
C VAL A 124 -1.88 12.25 2.85
N SER A 125 -1.34 11.41 1.96
CA SER A 125 -1.46 11.62 0.51
C SER A 125 -2.66 10.91 -0.14
N VAL A 126 -3.34 9.98 0.55
CA VAL A 126 -4.43 9.17 -0.04
C VAL A 126 -5.58 10.02 -0.59
N LEU A 127 -6.08 11.01 0.17
CA LEU A 127 -7.22 11.83 -0.24
C LEU A 127 -6.86 12.80 -1.38
N PRO A 128 -5.73 13.55 -1.30
CA PRO A 128 -5.26 14.36 -2.43
C PRO A 128 -5.04 13.52 -3.69
N LEU A 129 -4.42 12.34 -3.55
CA LEU A 129 -4.11 11.46 -4.67
C LEU A 129 -5.38 10.90 -5.32
N TYR A 130 -6.32 10.40 -4.53
CA TYR A 130 -7.63 9.92 -5.00
C TYR A 130 -8.36 11.01 -5.79
N SER A 131 -8.44 12.21 -5.22
CA SER A 131 -9.13 13.34 -5.85
C SER A 131 -8.45 13.79 -7.15
N ALA A 132 -7.13 13.73 -7.22
CA ALA A 132 -6.38 14.10 -8.42
C ALA A 132 -6.59 13.09 -9.55
N VAL A 133 -6.45 11.80 -9.26
CA VAL A 133 -6.70 10.72 -10.25
C VAL A 133 -8.17 10.74 -10.71
N ALA A 134 -9.09 11.09 -9.80
CA ALA A 134 -10.49 11.23 -10.14
C ALA A 134 -10.74 12.32 -11.20
N ARG A 135 -10.24 13.54 -10.93
CA ARG A 135 -10.37 14.66 -11.87
C ARG A 135 -9.75 14.40 -13.24
N THR A 136 -8.62 13.68 -13.30
CA THR A 136 -8.01 13.32 -14.58
C THR A 136 -8.92 12.39 -15.39
N SER A 137 -9.56 11.42 -14.73
CA SER A 137 -10.47 10.47 -15.39
C SER A 137 -11.70 11.18 -15.97
N ASP A 138 -12.32 12.09 -15.21
CA ASP A 138 -13.53 12.81 -15.63
C ASP A 138 -13.24 13.76 -16.82
N ARG A 139 -12.03 14.32 -16.88
CA ARG A 139 -11.59 15.16 -18.01
C ARG A 139 -11.41 14.34 -19.30
N SER A 140 -10.89 13.11 -19.20
CA SER A 140 -10.74 12.23 -20.35
C SER A 140 -12.09 11.78 -20.92
N GLU A 141 -13.13 11.64 -20.09
CA GLU A 141 -14.47 11.26 -20.54
C GLU A 141 -15.24 12.43 -21.20
N THR A 142 -15.08 13.65 -20.70
CA THR A 142 -15.74 14.85 -21.25
C THR A 142 -15.08 15.42 -22.52
N GLY A 143 -13.85 14.99 -22.83
CA GLY A 143 -13.10 15.40 -24.02
C GLY A 143 -13.39 14.60 -25.30
N LEU A 144 -14.28 13.61 -25.27
CA LEU A 144 -14.69 12.88 -26.47
C LEU A 144 -15.64 13.76 -27.31
N PRO A 145 -15.30 14.10 -28.58
CA PRO A 145 -16.23 14.81 -29.45
C PRO A 145 -17.48 13.96 -29.66
N SER A 146 -18.67 14.57 -29.47
CA SER A 146 -19.93 13.95 -29.91
C SER A 146 -19.83 13.63 -31.40
N ALA A 147 -19.89 12.35 -31.72
CA ALA A 147 -20.05 11.84 -33.08
C ALA A 147 -21.45 12.18 -33.61
#